data_AF-A0A377V154-F1
#
_entry.id   AF-A0A377V154-F1
#
_cell.length_a   1.000
_cell.length_b   1.000
_cell.length_c   1.000
_cell.angle_alpha   90.00
_cell.angle_beta   90.00
_cell.angle_gamma   90.00
#
_symmetry.space_group_name_H-M   'P 1'
#
loop_
_entity.id
_entity.type
_entity.pdbx_description
1 polymer ?
#
loop_
_entity_poly.entity_id
_entity_poly.type
_entity_poly.pdbx_seq_one_letter_code
_entity_poly.pdbx_strand_id
1 'polypeptide(L)' 'MNIKIDALNYYGATKKYHLHFPALREDIEADVVIIGGGFSGINTALELAEQGITNVVVLEARHLGYGGTGATAAR' A
#
# COMPACT_ATOMS: atom_id res chain seq x y z
N MET A 1 -10.03 16.25 27.92
CA MET A 1 -10.43 16.14 26.49
C MET A 1 -9.20 16.49 25.67
N ASN A 2 -8.42 15.49 25.24
CA ASN A 2 -7.12 15.71 24.60
C ASN A 2 -7.08 14.93 23.29
N ILE A 3 -7.63 15.52 22.22
CA ILE A 3 -7.54 14.95 20.88
C ILE A 3 -6.10 15.15 20.41
N LYS A 4 -5.27 14.10 20.52
CA LYS A 4 -3.99 14.06 19.82
C LYS A 4 -4.28 13.87 18.34
N ILE A 5 -4.12 14.94 17.56
CA ILE A 5 -4.14 14.86 16.10
C ILE A 5 -2.76 14.34 15.68
N ASP A 6 -2.64 13.02 15.52
CA ASP A 6 -1.41 12.35 15.04
C ASP A 6 -1.26 12.41 13.50
N ALA A 7 -2.18 13.06 12.79
CA ALA A 7 -2.17 13.17 11.34
C ALA A 7 -1.86 14.60 10.88
N LEU A 8 -0.67 14.80 10.30
CA LEU A 8 -0.21 16.08 9.73
C LEU A 8 -1.00 16.56 8.49
N ASN A 9 -1.95 15.77 7.95
CA ASN A 9 -2.76 16.14 6.78
C ASN A 9 -4.13 15.43 6.72
N TYR A 10 -5.03 15.95 5.87
CA TYR A 10 -6.41 15.45 5.66
C TYR A 10 -6.45 13.97 5.25
N TYR A 11 -5.48 13.51 4.46
CA TYR A 11 -5.38 12.11 4.03
C TYR A 11 -5.08 11.16 5.19
N GLY A 12 -4.21 11.55 6.12
CA GLY A 12 -3.96 10.78 7.34
C GLY A 12 -5.18 10.69 8.25
N ALA A 13 -5.95 11.79 8.36
CA ALA A 13 -7.14 11.87 9.20
C ALA A 13 -8.35 11.09 8.64
N THR A 14 -8.45 10.93 7.32
CA THR A 14 -9.57 10.25 6.65
C THR A 14 -9.25 8.84 6.18
N LYS A 15 -8.05 8.31 6.51
CA LYS A 15 -7.69 6.91 6.22
C LYS A 15 -8.70 5.97 6.88
N LYS A 16 -9.58 5.39 6.05
CA LYS A 16 -10.64 4.46 6.47
C LYS A 16 -10.10 3.10 6.91
N TYR A 17 -8.90 2.73 6.47
CA TYR A 17 -8.28 1.44 6.74
C TYR A 17 -6.89 1.62 7.35
N HIS A 18 -6.68 1.00 8.52
CA HIS A 18 -5.35 0.83 9.10
C HIS A 18 -4.70 -0.39 8.47
N LEU A 19 -4.17 -0.21 7.25
CA LEU A 19 -3.48 -1.28 6.54
C LEU A 19 -2.14 -1.56 7.20
N HIS A 20 -2.04 -2.70 7.86
CA HIS A 20 -0.81 -3.18 8.49
C HIS A 20 -0.53 -4.58 7.96
N PHE A 21 0.65 -4.77 7.39
CA PHE A 21 1.09 -6.06 6.86
C PHE A 21 2.33 -6.51 7.63
N PRO A 22 2.46 -7.81 7.95
CA PRO A 22 3.66 -8.31 8.58
C PRO A 22 4.85 -8.19 7.61
N ALA A 23 6.05 -8.01 8.16
CA ALA A 23 7.27 -8.11 7.37
C ALA A 23 7.41 -9.55 6.85
N LEU A 24 7.84 -9.70 5.59
CA LEU A 24 8.15 -10.99 5.01
C LEU A 24 9.36 -11.59 5.75
N ARG A 25 9.20 -12.77 6.34
CA ARG A 25 10.23 -13.49 7.12
C ARG A 25 10.56 -14.86 6.55
N GLU A 26 9.75 -15.33 5.63
CA GLU A 26 9.83 -16.64 5.00
C GLU A 26 9.75 -16.46 3.49
N ASP A 27 10.18 -17.48 2.76
CA ASP A 27 10.04 -17.49 1.32
C ASP A 27 8.57 -17.72 0.96
N ILE A 28 8.07 -16.95 -0.01
CA ILE A 28 6.72 -17.07 -0.54
C ILE A 28 6.81 -17.35 -2.04
N GLU A 29 6.03 -18.33 -2.49
CA GLU A 29 5.86 -18.62 -3.90
C GLU A 29 4.72 -17.76 -4.46
N ALA A 30 4.99 -17.09 -5.57
CA ALA A 30 4.01 -16.27 -6.27
C ALA A 30 4.24 -16.38 -7.77
N ASP A 31 3.16 -16.28 -8.55
CA ASP A 31 3.27 -16.24 -10.01
C ASP A 31 3.85 -14.89 -10.46
N VAL A 32 3.52 -13.82 -9.70
CA VAL A 32 4.02 -12.46 -9.94
C VAL A 32 4.35 -11.77 -8.62
N VAL A 33 5.53 -11.14 -8.55
CA VAL A 33 5.95 -10.29 -7.44
C VAL A 33 6.09 -8.84 -7.91
N ILE A 34 5.39 -7.92 -7.24
CA ILE A 34 5.41 -6.48 -7.50
C ILE A 34 6.18 -5.79 -6.38
N ILE A 35 7.20 -5.01 -6.76
CA ILE A 35 8.02 -4.23 -5.82
C ILE A 35 7.54 -2.78 -5.80
N GLY A 36 7.03 -2.33 -4.66
CA GLY A 36 6.52 -0.99 -4.42
C GLY A 36 4.99 -0.96 -4.34
N GLY A 37 4.45 -0.61 -3.17
CA GLY A 37 3.02 -0.54 -2.88
C GLY A 37 2.39 0.82 -3.19
N GLY A 38 2.91 1.55 -4.18
CA GLY A 38 2.37 2.84 -4.63
C GLY A 38 1.19 2.69 -5.59
N PHE A 39 0.72 3.80 -6.17
CA PHE A 39 -0.40 3.80 -7.14
C PHE A 39 -0.21 2.79 -8.27
N SER A 40 0.94 2.84 -8.95
CA SER A 40 1.22 1.93 -10.07
C SER A 40 1.27 0.48 -9.62
N GLY A 41 1.91 0.16 -8.49
CA GLY A 41 2.02 -1.23 -8.02
C GLY A 41 0.67 -1.84 -7.61
N ILE A 42 -0.17 -1.06 -6.94
CA ILE A 42 -1.53 -1.50 -6.60
C ILE A 42 -2.41 -1.61 -7.85
N ASN A 43 -2.31 -0.66 -8.79
CA ASN A 43 -3.04 -0.74 -10.05
C ASN A 43 -2.62 -1.98 -10.84
N THR A 44 -1.33 -2.29 -10.92
CA THR A 44 -0.84 -3.52 -11.57
C THR A 44 -1.39 -4.77 -10.90
N ALA A 45 -1.42 -4.84 -9.56
CA ALA A 45 -1.99 -5.98 -8.83
C ALA A 45 -3.49 -6.15 -9.12
N LEU A 46 -4.24 -5.06 -9.21
CA LEU A 46 -5.66 -5.07 -9.56
C LEU A 46 -5.89 -5.58 -10.98
N GLU A 47 -5.18 -5.03 -11.96
CA GLU A 47 -5.30 -5.43 -13.37
C GLU A 47 -4.97 -6.92 -13.56
N LEU A 48 -3.95 -7.44 -12.87
CA LEU A 48 -3.62 -8.86 -12.89
C LEU A 48 -4.75 -9.72 -12.29
N ALA A 49 -5.32 -9.30 -11.17
CA ALA A 49 -6.43 -9.99 -10.54
C ALA A 49 -7.69 -9.99 -11.43
N GLU A 50 -7.98 -8.88 -12.11
CA GLU A 50 -9.07 -8.76 -13.08
C GLU A 50 -8.87 -9.66 -14.31
N GLN A 51 -7.62 -9.91 -14.69
CA GLN A 51 -7.25 -10.88 -15.73
C GLN A 51 -7.19 -12.33 -15.23
N GLY A 52 -7.52 -12.59 -13.96
CA GLY A 52 -7.58 -13.92 -13.36
C GLY A 52 -6.26 -14.42 -12.76
N ILE A 53 -5.22 -13.59 -12.76
CA ILE A 53 -3.94 -13.90 -12.10
C ILE A 53 -4.04 -13.41 -10.66
N THR A 54 -4.29 -14.35 -9.74
CA THR A 54 -4.60 -14.03 -8.34
C THR A 54 -3.49 -14.37 -7.35
N ASN A 55 -2.50 -15.18 -7.76
CA ASN A 55 -1.31 -15.49 -6.98
C ASN A 55 -0.25 -14.39 -7.13
N VAL A 56 -0.57 -13.19 -6.66
CA VAL A 56 0.26 -11.98 -6.80
C VAL A 56 0.68 -11.46 -5.43
N VAL A 57 1.96 -11.14 -5.29
CA VAL A 57 2.54 -10.58 -4.07
C VAL A 57 2.98 -9.15 -4.31
N VAL A 58 2.62 -8.24 -3.42
CA VAL A 58 3.11 -6.84 -3.42
C VAL A 58 3.99 -6.62 -2.20
N LEU A 59 5.24 -6.20 -2.42
CA LEU A 59 6.19 -5.88 -1.35
C LEU A 59 6.41 -4.37 -1.26
N GLU A 60 6.28 -3.82 -0.05
CA GLU A 60 6.49 -2.40 0.23
C GLU A 60 7.36 -2.25 1.48
N ALA A 61 8.39 -1.40 1.40
CA ALA A 61 9.35 -1.21 2.49
C ALA A 61 8.79 -0.42 3.68
N ARG A 62 7.73 0.36 3.47
CA ARG A 62 7.09 1.20 4.50
C ARG A 62 5.62 0.83 4.67
N HIS A 63 4.73 1.60 4.04
CA HIS A 63 3.30 1.32 4.03
C HIS A 63 2.76 1.55 2.61
N LEU A 64 1.69 0.84 2.26
CA LEU A 64 1.04 1.03 0.96
C LEU A 64 0.68 2.51 0.76
N GLY A 65 1.07 3.06 -0.39
CA GLY A 65 0.90 4.49 -0.71
C GLY A 65 1.93 5.43 -0.05
N TYR A 66 3.06 4.93 0.47
CA TYR A 66 4.13 5.78 1.03
C TYR A 66 4.87 6.62 -0.02
N GLY A 67 5.08 6.06 -1.22
CA GLY A 67 5.71 6.77 -2.34
C GLY A 67 4.84 7.92 -2.87
N GLY A 68 5.46 8.85 -3.63
CA GLY A 68 4.89 10.14 -4.09
C GLY A 68 3.59 10.12 -4.91
N THR A 69 2.89 9.00 -5.01
CA THR A 69 1.55 8.87 -5.59
C THR A 69 0.45 8.63 -4.56
N GLY A 70 0.78 8.41 -3.28
CA GLY A 70 -0.14 8.63 -2.14
C GLY A 70 -0.15 10.08 -1.64
N ALA A 71 0.68 10.93 -2.25
CA ALA A 71 0.88 12.34 -1.91
C ALA A 71 1.03 13.19 -3.18
N THR A 72 0.06 13.15 -4.09
CA THR A 72 -0.13 14.30 -4.99
C THR A 72 -0.84 15.39 -4.18
N ALA A 73 -0.09 16.44 -3.81
CA ALA A 73 -0.45 17.57 -2.95
C ALA A 73 -0.24 17.37 -1.42
N ALA A 74 1.02 17.39 -0.99
CA ALA A 74 1.40 17.99 0.30
C ALA A 74 2.89 18.36 0.28
N ARG A 75 3.23 19.38 -0.50
CA ARG A 75 4.23 20.36 -0.08
C ARG A 75 3.48 21.61 0.35
#